data_AF-A0A550GQD6-F1
#
_entry.id   AF-A0A550GQD6-F1
#
_cell.length_a   1.000
_cell.length_b   1.000
_cell.length_c   1.000
_cell.angle_alpha   90.00
_cell.angle_beta   90.00
_cell.angle_gamma   90.00
#
_symmetry.space_group_name_H-M   'P 1'
#
loop_
_entity.id
_entity.type
_entity.pdbx_description
1 polymer ?
#
loop_
_entity_poly.entity_id
_entity_poly.type
_entity_poly.pdbx_seq_one_letter_code
_entity_poly.pdbx_strand_id
1 'polypeptide(L)' 'MFLLYLHKKAGFTEVQKLLGLTPGNLDHHVRRLEEAGYVKTRHVLDWRPLKVIEITRLGATAFKAYATNLRQLLEQVR' A
#
# COMPACT_ATOMS: atom_id res chain seq x y z
N MET A 1 2.97 -1.16 -1.33
CA MET A 1 1.97 -1.00 -2.43
C MET A 1 1.59 -2.31 -3.12
N PHE A 2 2.50 -3.27 -3.33
CA PHE A 2 2.22 -4.55 -4.02
C PHE A 2 0.95 -5.27 -3.53
N LEU A 3 0.79 -5.50 -2.22
CA LEU A 3 -0.41 -6.15 -1.67
C LEU A 3 -1.71 -5.43 -2.06
N LEU A 4 -1.71 -4.10 -1.99
CA LEU A 4 -2.88 -3.29 -2.36
C LEU A 4 -3.12 -3.28 -3.87
N TYR A 5 -2.08 -3.40 -4.68
CA TYR A 5 -2.23 -3.52 -6.13
C TYR A 5 -2.99 -4.80 -6.53
N LEU A 6 -2.68 -5.91 -5.84
CA LEU A 6 -3.34 -7.21 -6.02
C LEU A 6 -4.76 -7.23 -5.45
N HIS A 7 -4.95 -6.80 -4.19
CA HIS A 7 -6.21 -6.95 -3.47
C HIS A 7 -7.13 -5.72 -3.52
N LYS A 8 -6.68 -4.61 -4.14
CA LYS A 8 -7.31 -3.27 -4.20
C LYS A 8 -7.48 -2.57 -2.85
N LYS A 9 -7.85 -3.31 -1.80
CA LYS A 9 -7.98 -2.83 -0.43
C LYS A 9 -7.53 -3.92 0.55
N ALA A 10 -7.08 -3.52 1.73
CA ALA A 10 -6.73 -4.43 2.82
C ALA A 10 -6.91 -3.73 4.17
N GLY A 11 -7.09 -4.52 5.23
CA GLY A 11 -7.11 -4.00 6.60
C GLY A 11 -5.71 -3.56 7.04
N PHE A 12 -5.61 -2.49 7.83
CA PHE A 12 -4.31 -2.03 8.35
C PHE A 12 -3.59 -3.13 9.15
N THR A 13 -4.31 -3.80 10.05
CA THR A 13 -3.76 -4.90 10.86
C THR A 13 -3.35 -6.12 10.02
N GLU A 14 -4.05 -6.37 8.91
CA GLU A 14 -3.71 -7.44 7.98
C GLU A 14 -2.40 -7.12 7.25
N VAL A 15 -2.27 -5.91 6.70
CA VAL A 15 -1.03 -5.44 6.05
C VAL A 15 0.13 -5.44 7.04
N GLN A 16 -0.10 -5.01 8.29
CA GLN A 16 0.90 -5.03 9.35
C GLN A 16 1.46 -6.44 9.56
N LYS A 17 0.57 -7.43 9.72
CA LYS A 17 0.94 -8.84 9.95
C LYS A 17 1.66 -9.43 8.74
N LEU A 18 1.12 -9.24 7.53
CA LEU A 18 1.70 -9.79 6.30
C LEU A 18 3.09 -9.24 5.99
N LEU A 19 3.36 -7.98 6.34
CA LEU A 19 4.65 -7.34 6.10
C LEU A 19 5.61 -7.39 7.30
N GLY A 20 5.19 -7.96 8.43
CA GLY A 20 6.01 -8.01 9.65
C GLY A 20 6.38 -6.63 10.21
N LEU A 21 5.55 -5.61 9.97
CA LEU A 21 5.84 -4.23 10.36
C LEU A 21 5.28 -3.91 11.76
N THR A 22 5.90 -2.93 12.42
CA THR A 22 5.27 -2.29 13.58
C THR A 22 4.13 -1.38 13.12
N PRO A 23 3.12 -1.12 13.97
CA PRO A 23 2.03 -0.20 13.64
C PRO A 23 2.55 1.20 13.26
N GLY A 24 3.57 1.71 13.96
CA GLY A 24 4.15 3.03 13.69
C GLY A 24 4.80 3.12 12.31
N ASN A 25 5.58 2.10 11.91
CA ASN A 25 6.22 2.07 10.59
C ASN A 25 5.17 1.99 9.48
N LEU A 26 4.16 1.14 9.63
CA LEU A 26 3.09 1.04 8.64
C LEU A 26 2.30 2.35 8.53
N ASP A 27 1.96 2.99 9.65
CA ASP A 27 1.21 4.24 9.64
C ASP A 27 1.99 5.37 8.97
N HIS A 28 3.29 5.48 9.27
CA HIS A 28 4.18 6.42 8.59
C HIS A 28 4.16 6.22 7.07
N HIS A 29 4.36 4.99 6.59
CA HIS A 29 4.33 4.71 5.15
C HIS A 29 2.96 4.96 4.53
N VAL A 30 1.87 4.58 5.20
CA VAL A 30 0.50 4.79 4.70
C VAL A 30 0.19 6.28 4.58
N ARG A 31 0.58 7.11 5.55
CA ARG A 31 0.41 8.58 5.48
C ARG A 31 1.16 9.17 4.28
N ARG A 32 2.42 8.79 4.08
CA ARG A 32 3.21 9.27 2.93
C ARG A 32 2.60 8.87 1.59
N LEU A 33 2.05 7.66 1.50
CA LEU A 33 1.35 7.19 0.31
C LEU A 33 0.00 7.91 0.11
N GLU A 34 -0.68 8.28 1.19
CA GLU A 34 -1.94 9.03 1.15
C GLU A 34 -1.72 10.50 0.77
N GLU A 35 -0.69 11.15 1.32
CA GLU A 35 -0.20 12.49 0.93
C GLU A 35 0.14 12.56 -0.57
N ALA A 36 0.75 11.49 -1.11
CA ALA A 36 1.05 11.36 -2.53
C ALA A 36 -0.18 10.99 -3.40
N GLY A 37 -1.35 10.77 -2.79
CA GLY A 37 -2.58 10.36 -3.46
C GLY A 37 -2.56 8.93 -4.01
N TYR A 38 -1.63 8.08 -3.58
CA TYR A 38 -1.48 6.70 -4.05
C TYR A 38 -2.41 5.73 -3.33
N VAL A 39 -2.80 6.04 -2.11
CA VAL A 39 -3.80 5.30 -1.34
C VAL A 39 -4.81 6.27 -0.73
N LYS A 40 -5.96 5.75 -0.35
CA LYS A 40 -6.91 6.41 0.55
C LYS A 40 -7.17 5.50 1.74
N THR A 41 -7.36 6.08 2.90
CA THR A 41 -7.75 5.35 4.10
C THR A 41 -9.15 5.71 4.54
N ARG A 42 -9.84 4.75 5.16
CA ARG A 42 -11.12 5.00 5.84
C ARG A 42 -11.17 4.23 7.14
N HIS A 43 -11.84 4.82 8.12
CA HIS A 43 -12.21 4.12 9.35
C HIS A 43 -13.59 3.51 9.15
N VAL A 44 -13.68 2.21 9.37
CA VAL A 44 -14.95 1.48 9.42
C VAL A 44 -15.33 1.40 10.89
N LEU A 45 -16.43 2.05 11.24
CA LEU A 45 -17.04 1.98 12.56
C LEU A 45 -17.88 0.70 12.64
N ASP A 46 -17.33 -0.29 13.30
CA ASP A 46 -18.00 -1.53 13.70
C ASP A 46 -17.71 -1.77 15.19
N TRP A 47 -18.05 -2.94 15.73
CA TRP A 47 -17.74 -3.36 17.11
C TRP A 47 -16.26 -3.19 17.49
N ARG A 48 -15.36 -3.16 16.49
CA ARG A 48 -13.99 -2.66 16.60
C ARG A 48 -13.68 -1.69 15.46
N PRO A 49 -13.19 -0.47 15.72
CA PRO A 49 -12.74 0.43 14.66
C PRO A 49 -11.65 -0.23 13.81
N LEU A 50 -11.88 -0.29 12.50
CA LEU A 50 -10.93 -0.87 11.53
C LEU A 50 -10.49 0.19 10.53
N LYS A 51 -9.17 0.43 10.44
CA LYS A 51 -8.58 1.23 9.36
C LYS A 51 -8.40 0.37 8.12
N VAL A 52 -9.04 0.76 7.01
CA VAL A 52 -8.90 0.10 5.71
C VAL A 52 -8.06 0.99 4.80
N ILE A 53 -7.11 0.39 4.09
CA ILE A 53 -6.25 1.06 3.11
C ILE A 53 -6.68 0.59 1.73
N GLU A 54 -6.90 1.52 0.79
CA GLU A 54 -7.33 1.22 -0.58
C GLU A 54 -6.42 1.94 -1.59
N ILE A 55 -5.95 1.22 -2.60
CA ILE A 55 -5.12 1.82 -3.66
C ILE A 55 -5.99 2.71 -4.57
N THR A 56 -5.49 3.89 -4.93
CA THR A 56 -6.16 4.76 -5.90
C THR A 56 -5.79 4.34 -7.32
N ARG A 57 -6.48 4.91 -8.31
CA ARG A 57 -6.09 4.75 -9.72
C ARG A 57 -4.69 5.32 -9.97
N LEU A 58 -4.37 6.47 -9.37
CA LEU A 58 -3.04 7.08 -9.44
C LEU A 58 -1.97 6.15 -8.86
N GLY A 59 -2.21 5.60 -7.67
CA GLY A 59 -1.29 4.67 -7.02
C GLY A 59 -1.10 3.38 -7.81
N ALA A 60 -2.16 2.84 -8.42
CA ALA A 60 -2.06 1.64 -9.25
C ALA A 60 -1.20 1.89 -10.50
N THR A 61 -1.36 3.04 -11.16
CA THR A 61 -0.52 3.44 -12.30
C THR A 61 0.93 3.65 -11.87
N ALA A 62 1.15 4.39 -10.77
CA ALA A 62 2.49 4.66 -10.24
C ALA A 62 3.22 3.36 -9.85
N PHE A 63 2.53 2.43 -9.19
CA PHE A 63 3.10 1.14 -8.82
C PHE A 63 3.45 0.29 -10.04
N LYS A 64 2.58 0.28 -11.07
CA LYS A 64 2.87 -0.42 -12.33
C LYS A 64 4.13 0.14 -13.00
N ALA A 65 4.26 1.45 -13.08
CA ALA A 65 5.45 2.11 -13.64
C ALA A 65 6.71 1.76 -12.83
N TYR A 66 6.64 1.82 -11.49
CA TYR A 66 7.72 1.41 -10.61
C TYR A 66 8.15 -0.05 -10.84
N ALA A 67 7.20 -0.98 -10.93
CA ALA A 67 7.48 -2.39 -11.16
C ALA A 67 8.13 -2.64 -12.53
N THR A 68 7.67 -1.93 -13.58
CA THR A 68 8.29 -1.98 -14.91
C THR A 68 9.74 -1.49 -14.88
N ASN A 69 9.99 -0.34 -14.25
CA ASN A 69 11.34 0.24 -14.17
C ASN A 69 12.27 -0.65 -13.34
N LEU A 70 11.78 -1.21 -12.23
CA LEU A 70 12.54 -2.14 -11.41
C LEU A 70 12.92 -3.39 -12.20
N ARG A 71 11.99 -3.94 -13.01
CA ARG A 71 12.28 -5.07 -13.89
C ARG A 71 13.38 -4.74 -14.90
N GLN A 72 13.30 -3.59 -15.56
CA GLN A 72 14.31 -3.16 -16.53
C GLN A 72 15.70 -3.00 -15.88
N LEU A 73 15.75 -2.43 -14.68
CA LEU A 73 16.99 -2.30 -13.92
C LEU A 73 17.59 -3.68 -13.58
N LEU A 74 16.76 -4.63 -13.15
CA LEU A 74 17.21 -5.99 -12.84
C LEU A 74 17.70 -6.74 -14.08
N GLU A 75 17.10 -6.48 -15.25
CA GLU A 75 17.55 -7.04 -16.54
C GLU A 75 18.92 -6.49 -16.97
N GLN A 76 19.32 -5.29 -16.54
CA GLN A 76 20.64 -4.71 -16.84
C GLN A 76 21.78 -5.27 -15.99
N VAL A 77 21.47 -5.83 -14.82
CA VAL A 77 22.45 -6.41 -13.88
C VAL A 77 22.61 -7.92 -14.10
N ARG A 78 21.77 -8.52 -14.94
CA ARG A 78 21.78 -9.94 -15.28
C ARG A 78 22.68 -10.23 -16.47
#